data_AF-A0A931MAY8-F1
#
_entry.id   AF-A0A931MAY8-F1
#
_cell.length_a   1.000
_cell.length_b   1.000
_cell.length_c   1.000
_cell.angle_alpha   90.00
_cell.angle_beta   90.00
_cell.angle_gamma   90.00
#
_symmetry.space_group_name_H-M   'P 1'
#
loop_
_entity.id
_entity.type
_entity.pdbx_description
1 polymer ?
#
loop_
_entity_poly.entity_id
_entity_poly.type
_entity_poly.pdbx_seq_one_letter_code
_entity_poly.pdbx_strand_id
1 'polypeptide(L)'
;METGEDRLCTHYLFCHEYELRTIVKINQVESFVHPDNSFQICIECWGIDSIGGVFEVELAFTPSTPEERDKILRDLTVDSIFTVKGSYTIITAESLITIHEPLYYPLCPDFSEEEIREVFRINSAKLS
;
A
#
# COMPACT_ATOMS: atom_id res chain seq x y z
N MET A 1 -25.14 28.10 -7.87
CA MET A 1 -25.04 26.67 -7.53
C MET A 1 -24.28 26.03 -8.67
N GLU A 2 -22.97 25.87 -8.50
CA GLU A 2 -22.17 25.04 -9.40
C GLU A 2 -22.50 23.58 -9.11
N THR A 3 -23.01 22.89 -10.12
CA THR A 3 -23.23 21.45 -10.08
C THR A 3 -21.87 20.77 -10.20
N GLY A 4 -21.47 20.06 -9.14
CA GLY A 4 -20.21 19.33 -9.08
C GLY A 4 -20.06 18.39 -10.27
N GLU A 5 -18.98 18.57 -11.02
CA GLU A 5 -18.56 17.59 -12.02
C GLU A 5 -18.15 16.31 -11.28
N ASP A 6 -19.00 15.29 -11.33
CA ASP A 6 -18.61 13.93 -11.01
C ASP A 6 -17.51 13.52 -11.99
N ARG A 7 -16.25 13.68 -11.57
CA ARG A 7 -15.13 13.05 -12.25
C ARG A 7 -15.34 11.54 -12.12
N LEU A 8 -15.80 10.92 -13.21
CA LEU A 8 -15.89 9.47 -13.37
C LEU A 8 -14.49 8.88 -13.20
N CYS A 9 -14.11 8.59 -11.96
CA CYS A 9 -12.88 7.89 -11.67
C CYS A 9 -13.05 6.45 -12.17
N THR A 10 -12.34 6.10 -13.22
CA THR A 10 -12.43 4.76 -13.81
C THR A 10 -11.60 3.82 -12.95
N HIS A 11 -12.28 2.88 -12.30
CA HIS A 11 -11.64 1.86 -11.45
C HIS A 11 -11.54 0.56 -12.23
N TYR A 12 -10.34 0.03 -12.38
CA TYR A 12 -10.12 -1.29 -12.96
C TYR A 12 -9.86 -2.29 -11.84
N LEU A 13 -10.86 -3.15 -11.57
CA LEU A 13 -10.68 -4.33 -10.73
C LEU A 13 -10.22 -5.48 -11.61
N PHE A 14 -8.92 -5.77 -11.58
CA PHE A 14 -8.36 -6.92 -12.27
C PHE A 14 -8.67 -8.19 -11.46
N CYS A 15 -9.87 -8.76 -11.63
CA CYS A 15 -10.31 -10.00 -10.96
C CYS A 15 -9.65 -11.30 -11.49
N HIS A 16 -8.47 -11.24 -12.11
CA HIS A 16 -7.74 -12.44 -12.56
C HIS A 16 -6.40 -12.50 -11.83
N GLU A 17 -5.80 -13.69 -11.79
CA GLU A 17 -4.63 -14.20 -10.99
C GLU A 17 -3.33 -13.36 -10.97
N TYR A 18 -3.38 -12.08 -11.35
CA TYR A 18 -2.29 -11.13 -11.30
C TYR A 18 -2.17 -10.52 -9.91
N GLU A 19 -1.12 -10.92 -9.22
CA GLU A 19 -0.73 -10.30 -7.96
C GLU A 19 0.39 -9.30 -8.21
N LEU A 20 0.33 -8.14 -7.56
CA LEU A 20 1.46 -7.25 -7.47
C LEU A 20 2.35 -7.73 -6.33
N ARG A 21 3.65 -7.91 -6.61
CA ARG A 21 4.68 -8.11 -5.59
C ARG A 21 5.66 -6.95 -5.65
N THR A 22 5.86 -6.28 -4.52
CA THR A 22 6.78 -5.13 -4.45
C THR A 22 7.37 -4.99 -3.05
N ILE A 23 8.49 -4.28 -2.96
CA ILE A 23 9.07 -3.85 -1.68
C ILE A 23 8.47 -2.48 -1.37
N VAL A 24 7.91 -2.33 -0.18
CA VAL A 24 7.26 -1.09 0.26
C VAL A 24 7.97 -0.51 1.48
N LYS A 25 8.00 0.82 1.55
CA LYS A 25 8.31 1.59 2.76
C LYS A 25 7.03 2.21 3.29
N ILE A 26 6.72 1.97 4.55
CA ILE A 26 5.50 2.49 5.18
C ILE A 26 5.64 3.98 5.49
N ASN A 27 4.67 4.78 5.05
CA ASN A 27 4.66 6.23 5.26
C ASN A 27 3.64 6.62 6.34
N GLN A 28 2.42 6.09 6.22
CA GLN A 28 1.30 6.42 7.08
C GLN A 28 0.43 5.19 7.28
N VAL A 29 -0.15 5.08 8.48
CA VAL A 29 -0.98 3.95 8.89
C VAL A 29 -2.24 4.52 9.53
N GLU A 30 -3.39 4.20 8.95
CA GLU A 30 -4.68 4.62 9.46
C GLU A 30 -5.55 3.40 9.75
N SER A 31 -6.27 3.42 10.87
CA SER A 31 -7.21 2.37 11.25
C SER A 31 -8.55 2.98 11.61
N PHE A 32 -9.60 2.35 11.08
CA PHE A 32 -10.98 2.76 11.24
C PHE A 32 -11.78 1.60 11.83
N VAL A 33 -12.73 1.93 12.70
CA VAL A 33 -13.77 1.03 13.17
C VAL A 33 -15.09 1.58 12.65
N HIS A 34 -15.77 0.80 11.82
CA HIS A 34 -17.04 1.19 11.21
C HIS A 34 -18.20 0.99 12.18
N PRO A 35 -19.37 1.63 11.94
CA PRO A 35 -20.54 1.49 12.81
C PRO A 35 -21.08 0.06 12.97
N ASP A 36 -20.76 -0.83 12.03
CA ASP A 36 -21.10 -2.26 12.07
C ASP A 36 -20.07 -3.11 12.85
N ASN A 37 -19.07 -2.46 13.47
CA ASN A 37 -17.91 -3.04 14.13
C ASN A 37 -16.93 -3.77 13.20
N SER A 38 -17.03 -3.58 11.89
CA SER A 38 -15.97 -4.01 10.98
C SER A 38 -14.75 -3.09 11.10
N PHE A 39 -13.57 -3.63 10.77
CA PHE A 39 -12.30 -2.92 10.83
C PHE A 39 -11.80 -2.66 9.42
N GLN A 40 -11.18 -1.51 9.23
CA GLN A 40 -10.45 -1.19 8.02
C GLN A 40 -9.10 -0.59 8.41
N ILE A 41 -8.03 -1.03 7.74
CA ILE A 41 -6.71 -0.43 7.86
C ILE A 41 -6.27 -0.01 6.47
N CYS A 42 -5.91 1.26 6.33
CA CYS A 42 -5.34 1.82 5.10
C CYS A 42 -3.91 2.24 5.40
N ILE A 43 -2.97 1.76 4.60
CA ILE A 43 -1.55 2.05 4.78
C ILE A 43 -1.00 2.66 3.50
N GLU A 44 -0.62 3.93 3.59
CA GLU A 44 0.07 4.61 2.50
C GLU A 44 1.56 4.26 2.55
N CYS A 45 2.11 3.91 1.40
CA CYS A 45 3.49 3.49 1.27
C CYS A 45 4.08 3.88 -0.08
N TRP A 46 5.41 3.89 -0.13
CA TRP A 46 6.17 3.94 -1.37
C TRP A 46 6.52 2.52 -1.79
N GLY A 47 6.19 2.11 -3.01
CA GLY A 47 6.62 0.84 -3.63
C GLY A 47 7.83 1.00 -4.53
N ILE A 48 8.60 -0.07 -4.74
CA ILE A 48 9.71 -0.15 -5.71
C ILE A 48 9.36 -1.11 -6.85
N ASP A 49 9.60 -0.68 -8.09
CA ASP A 49 9.44 -1.52 -9.28
C ASP A 49 10.73 -2.30 -9.61
N SER A 50 10.67 -3.17 -10.62
CA SER A 50 11.81 -4.01 -11.01
C SER A 50 13.03 -3.26 -11.56
N ILE A 51 12.90 -1.97 -11.87
CA ILE A 51 13.98 -1.12 -12.40
C ILE A 51 14.44 -0.05 -11.38
N GLY A 52 13.93 -0.09 -10.15
CA GLY A 52 14.29 0.85 -9.07
C GLY A 52 13.50 2.15 -9.08
N GLY A 53 12.43 2.24 -9.87
CA GLY A 53 11.45 3.33 -9.80
C GLY A 53 10.63 3.25 -8.52
N VAL A 54 10.26 4.42 -7.98
CA VAL A 54 9.40 4.52 -6.78
C VAL A 54 8.03 5.05 -7.18
N PHE A 55 6.98 4.47 -6.62
CA PHE A 55 5.58 4.82 -6.90
C PHE A 55 4.71 4.75 -5.64
N GLU A 56 3.57 5.44 -5.64
CA GLU A 56 2.60 5.42 -4.54
C GLU A 56 1.82 4.11 -4.53
N VAL A 57 1.71 3.52 -3.34
CA VAL A 57 0.95 2.31 -3.09
C VAL A 57 0.13 2.47 -1.83
N GLU A 58 -1.12 2.03 -1.87
CA GLU A 58 -1.95 1.84 -0.71
C GLU A 58 -2.09 0.35 -0.41
N LEU A 59 -1.99 -0.05 0.86
CA LEU A 59 -2.34 -1.38 1.32
C LEU A 59 -3.67 -1.29 2.08
N ALA A 60 -4.66 -2.06 1.62
CA ALA A 60 -5.98 -2.10 2.22
C ALA A 60 -6.19 -3.45 2.91
N PHE A 61 -6.53 -3.41 4.20
CA PHE A 61 -6.87 -4.58 5.01
C PHE A 61 -8.24 -4.43 5.65
N THR A 62 -8.97 -5.53 5.75
CA THR A 62 -10.26 -5.68 6.42
C THR A 62 -10.18 -6.80 7.47
N PRO A 63 -9.41 -6.59 8.57
CA PRO A 63 -9.18 -7.63 9.54
C PRO A 63 -10.50 -8.10 10.16
N SER A 64 -10.64 -9.42 10.30
CA SER A 64 -11.87 -10.04 10.79
C SER A 64 -11.97 -10.02 12.31
N THR A 65 -10.84 -9.83 13.01
CA THR A 65 -10.78 -9.80 14.47
C THR A 65 -9.92 -8.65 15.01
N PRO A 66 -10.16 -8.19 16.25
CA PRO A 66 -9.29 -7.20 16.91
C PRO A 66 -7.83 -7.65 17.01
N GLU A 67 -7.58 -8.95 17.22
CA GLU A 67 -6.22 -9.49 17.33
C GLU A 67 -5.46 -9.41 16.01
N GLU A 68 -6.14 -9.65 14.90
CA GLU A 68 -5.58 -9.48 13.56
C GLU A 68 -5.26 -8.01 13.28
N ARG A 69 -6.21 -7.11 13.58
CA ARG A 69 -6.00 -5.66 13.48
C ARG A 69 -4.78 -5.21 14.29
N ASP A 70 -4.72 -5.58 15.57
CA ASP A 70 -3.65 -5.17 16.47
C ASP A 70 -2.29 -5.76 16.06
N LYS A 71 -2.29 -6.94 15.41
CA LYS A 71 -1.08 -7.50 14.81
C LYS A 71 -0.60 -6.66 13.64
N ILE A 72 -1.48 -6.33 12.69
CA ILE A 72 -1.13 -5.52 11.52
C ILE A 72 -0.55 -4.16 11.94
N LEU A 73 -1.22 -3.47 12.87
CA LEU A 73 -0.78 -2.16 13.37
C LEU A 73 0.53 -2.19 14.15
N ARG A 74 0.86 -3.32 14.79
CA ARG A 74 2.13 -3.50 15.48
C ARG A 74 3.26 -3.83 14.51
N ASP A 75 2.99 -4.60 13.46
CA ASP A 75 3.99 -5.07 12.52
C ASP A 75 4.34 -3.97 11.49
N LEU A 76 3.32 -3.33 10.91
CA LEU A 76 3.46 -2.33 9.85
C LEU A 76 3.49 -0.92 10.45
N THR A 77 4.69 -0.46 10.82
CA THR A 77 4.92 0.86 11.44
C THR A 77 5.59 1.82 10.46
N VAL A 78 5.45 3.13 10.68
CA VAL A 78 6.10 4.15 9.82
C VAL A 78 7.61 3.90 9.72
N ASP A 79 8.17 4.10 8.53
CA ASP A 79 9.57 3.86 8.14
C ASP A 79 10.04 2.39 8.11
N SER A 80 9.15 1.43 8.43
CA SER A 80 9.43 0.01 8.23
C SER A 80 9.37 -0.38 6.75
N ILE A 81 10.11 -1.43 6.38
CA ILE A 81 10.22 -1.92 5.00
C ILE A 81 9.80 -3.38 4.95
N PHE A 82 8.90 -3.68 4.02
CA PHE A 82 8.34 -5.02 3.85
C PHE A 82 8.29 -5.41 2.38
N THR A 83 8.32 -6.71 2.11
CA THR A 83 7.87 -7.24 0.83
C THR A 83 6.38 -7.54 0.94
N VAL A 84 5.56 -6.95 0.07
CA VAL A 84 4.12 -7.19 0.02
C VAL A 84 3.73 -7.89 -1.26
N LYS A 85 2.66 -8.68 -1.18
CA LYS A 85 2.07 -9.37 -2.33
C LYS A 85 0.56 -9.46 -2.18
N GLY A 86 -0.19 -9.12 -3.21
CA GLY A 86 -1.64 -9.28 -3.21
C GLY A 86 -2.31 -8.90 -4.51
N SER A 87 -3.64 -9.07 -4.54
CA SER A 87 -4.46 -8.57 -5.64
C SER A 87 -4.49 -7.06 -5.62
N TYR A 88 -4.49 -6.41 -6.76
CA TYR A 88 -4.40 -4.95 -6.82
C TYR A 88 -5.40 -4.32 -7.78
N THR A 89 -5.70 -3.05 -7.53
CA THR A 89 -6.45 -2.15 -8.40
C THR A 89 -5.59 -0.96 -8.78
N ILE A 90 -5.81 -0.44 -9.98
CA ILE A 90 -5.21 0.83 -10.41
C ILE A 90 -6.31 1.86 -10.52
N ILE A 91 -6.15 2.96 -9.80
CA ILE A 91 -7.03 4.13 -9.89
C ILE A 91 -6.36 5.11 -10.84
N THR A 92 -6.78 5.11 -12.11
CA THR A 92 -6.06 5.84 -13.17
C THR A 92 -6.09 7.35 -13.01
N ALA A 93 -7.10 7.91 -12.33
CA ALA A 93 -7.20 9.34 -12.09
C ALA A 93 -6.13 9.86 -11.12
N GLU A 94 -5.65 8.99 -10.21
CA GLU A 94 -4.75 9.34 -9.12
C GLU A 94 -3.36 8.69 -9.30
N SER A 95 -3.18 7.85 -10.32
CA SER A 95 -1.98 7.03 -10.50
C SER A 95 -1.64 6.18 -9.26
N LEU A 96 -2.64 5.90 -8.44
CA LEU A 96 -2.53 5.15 -7.20
C LEU A 96 -2.81 3.67 -7.46
N ILE A 97 -1.97 2.82 -6.86
CA ILE A 97 -2.14 1.38 -6.85
C ILE A 97 -2.56 0.96 -5.44
N THR A 98 -3.72 0.31 -5.32
CA THR A 98 -4.16 -0.27 -4.03
C THR A 98 -4.00 -1.78 -4.08
N ILE A 99 -3.30 -2.36 -3.11
CA ILE A 99 -3.18 -3.81 -2.92
C ILE A 99 -4.15 -4.23 -1.82
N HIS A 100 -5.07 -5.13 -2.15
CA HIS A 100 -6.15 -5.61 -1.28
C HIS A 100 -5.75 -6.89 -0.56
N GLU A 101 -6.01 -6.92 0.76
CA GLU A 101 -5.66 -8.03 1.66
C GLU A 101 -4.24 -8.58 1.44
N PRO A 102 -3.19 -7.72 1.39
CA PRO A 102 -1.87 -8.17 1.01
C PRO A 102 -1.24 -9.06 2.08
N LEU A 103 -0.51 -10.06 1.63
CA LEU A 103 0.46 -10.75 2.45
C LEU A 103 1.72 -9.89 2.56
N TYR A 104 2.23 -9.72 3.77
CA TYR A 104 3.46 -8.96 4.05
C TYR A 104 4.51 -9.85 4.71
N TYR A 105 5.76 -9.66 4.29
CA TYR A 105 6.92 -10.42 4.76
C TYR A 105 8.08 -9.46 5.05
N PRO A 106 8.96 -9.79 6.03
CA PRO A 106 10.22 -9.09 6.18
C PRO A 106 10.98 -9.03 4.85
N LEU A 107 11.78 -7.97 4.67
CA LEU A 107 12.63 -7.83 3.48
C LEU A 107 13.47 -9.09 3.26
N CYS A 108 13.55 -9.56 2.02
CA CYS A 108 14.36 -10.75 1.69
C CYS A 108 15.82 -10.48 2.09
N PRO A 109 16.51 -11.42 2.74
CA PRO A 109 17.92 -11.25 3.12
C PRO A 109 18.87 -10.98 1.94
N ASP A 110 18.44 -11.30 0.72
CA ASP A 110 19.18 -11.01 -0.51
C ASP A 110 19.23 -9.51 -0.85
N PHE A 111 18.36 -8.69 -0.25
CA PHE A 111 18.36 -7.24 -0.41
C PHE A 111 18.99 -6.56 0.81
N SER A 112 19.90 -5.61 0.57
CA SER A 112 20.39 -4.73 1.62
C SER A 112 19.33 -3.70 1.97
N GLU A 113 18.89 -3.66 3.23
CA GLU A 113 17.95 -2.66 3.71
C GLU A 113 18.48 -1.24 3.50
N GLU A 114 19.79 -1.03 3.62
CA GLU A 114 20.45 0.26 3.43
C GLU A 114 20.35 0.74 1.99
N GLU A 115 20.56 -0.16 1.02
CA GLU A 115 20.43 0.15 -0.40
C GLU A 115 18.97 0.47 -0.77
N ILE A 116 18.02 -0.30 -0.24
CA ILE A 116 16.59 -0.06 -0.46
C ILE A 116 16.17 1.29 0.14
N ARG A 117 16.62 1.63 1.35
CA ARG A 117 16.37 2.94 1.97
C ARG A 117 16.92 4.08 1.12
N GLU A 118 18.09 3.88 0.51
CA GLU A 118 18.69 4.86 -0.38
C GLU A 118 17.88 5.05 -1.67
N VAL A 119 17.35 3.97 -2.27
CA VAL A 119 16.46 4.04 -3.44
C VAL A 119 15.21 4.87 -3.11
N PHE A 120 14.59 4.62 -1.96
CA PHE A 120 13.46 5.42 -1.50
C PHE A 120 13.86 6.88 -1.32
N ARG A 121 14.98 7.17 -0.65
CA ARG A 121 15.44 8.55 -0.39
C ARG A 121 15.69 9.35 -1.68
N ILE A 122 16.33 8.74 -2.68
CA ILE A 122 16.68 9.43 -3.93
C ILE A 122 15.44 9.72 -4.77
N ASN A 123 14.48 8.79 -4.79
CA ASN A 123 13.36 8.86 -5.72
C ASN A 123 12.09 9.45 -5.10
N SER A 124 11.88 9.34 -3.78
CA SER A 124 10.74 9.98 -3.10
C SER A 124 10.86 11.51 -3.09
N ALA A 125 12.08 12.06 -3.13
CA ALA A 125 12.32 13.50 -3.24
C ALA A 125 11.83 14.10 -4.58
N LYS A 126 11.46 13.26 -5.55
CA LYS A 126 10.87 13.70 -6.83
C LYS A 126 9.34 13.66 -6.83
N LEU A 127 8.74 13.13 -5.77
CA LEU A 127 7.29 12.93 -5.61
C LEU A 127 6.69 13.93 -4.59
N SER A 128 7.55 14.66 -3.87
CA SER A 128 7.24 15.80 -2.98
C SER A 128 7.35 17.14 -3.69
#